data_AF-A0A835F353-F1
#
_entry.id   AF-A0A835F353-F1
#
_cell.length_a   1.000
_cell.length_b   1.000
_cell.length_c   1.000
_cell.angle_alpha   90.00
_cell.angle_beta   90.00
_cell.angle_gamma   90.00
#
_symmetry.space_group_name_H-M   'P 1'
#
loop_
_entity.id
_entity.type
_entity.pdbx_description
1 polymer ?
#
loop_
_entity_poly.entity_id
_entity_poly.type
_entity_poly.pdbx_seq_one_letter_code
_entity_poly.pdbx_strand_id
1 'polypeptide(L)'
;MSVQVRGSKLAKARVEISPSTVADKGRAPSRKTRRRGNKTSLTVVVAATASTTPSVLPMQKLFDTSKEVFAHSSPGFVPPPDAVVRLSGILNGLKPDDVGIDSNVKYFKHVGPRCPPPVTYLHFYDCPKFSFGIFCLPKSAVIPLHNHPGMTVFSKILFGSMHLKSYDWAKSSPDSNDTALESSDGARLAKVNTDAVFDASSKTVVLYPENGGNLHCFTALTPCAVLDVLGPPYNPDDGRDCTYYNESVYASSSGGDEKYSWLKEIRTTFKMKGIKMPREFII
;
A
#
# COMPACT_ATOMS: atom_id res chain seq x y z
N MET A 1 5.39 -4.42 -12.93
CA MET A 1 5.61 -2.95 -13.01
C MET A 1 7.03 -2.63 -12.57
N SER A 2 7.91 -2.26 -13.50
CA SER A 2 9.26 -1.82 -13.14
C SER A 2 9.31 -0.29 -13.20
N VAL A 3 9.21 0.37 -12.04
CA VAL A 3 9.45 1.82 -11.95
C VAL A 3 10.95 2.04 -12.06
N GLN A 4 11.43 2.35 -13.26
CA GLN A 4 12.85 2.63 -13.48
C GLN A 4 13.20 4.03 -12.96
N VAL A 5 13.67 4.10 -11.72
CA VAL A 5 14.19 5.33 -11.11
C VAL A 5 15.68 5.46 -11.44
N ARG A 6 16.04 6.43 -12.29
CA ARG A 6 17.44 6.77 -12.60
C ARG A 6 18.17 7.25 -11.34
N GLY A 7 19.18 6.49 -10.89
CA GLY A 7 20.10 6.92 -9.84
C GLY A 7 21.28 7.71 -10.42
N SER A 8 21.42 8.98 -10.03
CA SER A 8 22.64 9.76 -10.21
C SER A 8 23.60 9.49 -9.05
N LYS A 9 24.83 9.08 -9.37
CA LYS A 9 25.95 8.96 -8.42
C LYS A 9 26.28 10.35 -7.88
N LEU A 10 26.35 10.51 -6.56
CA LEU A 10 27.04 11.66 -5.94
C LEU A 10 28.23 11.18 -5.12
N ALA A 11 29.36 11.80 -5.42
CA ALA A 11 30.67 11.60 -4.83
C ALA A 11 30.72 12.04 -3.36
N LYS A 12 31.53 11.32 -2.58
CA LYS A 12 31.87 11.67 -1.20
C LYS A 12 32.66 12.97 -1.16
N ALA A 13 32.19 13.96 -0.40
CA ALA A 13 32.99 15.09 0.05
C ALA A 13 33.28 14.93 1.55
N ARG A 14 34.58 14.94 1.87
CA ARG A 14 35.17 14.83 3.21
C ARG A 14 35.23 16.24 3.81
N VAL A 15 34.66 16.45 4.99
CA VAL A 15 34.75 17.71 5.74
C VAL A 15 35.82 17.54 6.83
N GLU A 16 36.85 18.39 6.77
CA GLU A 16 37.87 18.57 7.80
C GLU A 16 37.29 19.40 8.96
N ILE A 17 37.63 19.02 10.20
CA ILE A 17 37.33 19.78 11.41
C ILE A 17 38.65 20.04 12.15
N SER A 18 38.90 21.31 12.45
CA SER A 18 39.82 21.85 13.45
C SER A 18 39.21 23.21 13.87
N PRO A 19 39.28 23.65 15.14
CA PRO A 19 40.56 24.00 15.74
C PRO A 19 40.72 23.70 17.25
N SER A 20 41.98 23.76 17.66
CA SER A 20 42.49 23.73 19.03
C SER A 20 42.75 25.13 19.60
N THR A 21 42.80 25.16 20.94
CA THR A 21 43.59 26.01 21.85
C THR A 21 42.87 26.99 22.77
N VAL A 22 43.39 26.93 23.99
CA VAL A 22 42.97 27.44 25.29
C VAL A 22 43.69 28.77 25.55
N ALA A 23 43.04 29.69 26.27
CA ALA A 23 43.76 30.63 27.13
C ALA A 23 42.91 31.02 28.35
N ASP A 24 43.52 30.78 29.51
CA ASP A 24 43.13 31.11 30.88
C ASP A 24 43.60 32.54 31.26
N LYS A 25 42.85 33.22 32.14
CA LYS A 25 43.35 33.93 33.35
C LYS A 25 42.32 34.89 33.94
N GLY A 26 42.17 34.82 35.26
CA GLY A 26 41.82 35.98 36.10
C GLY A 26 40.83 35.69 37.22
N ARG A 27 41.32 35.39 38.43
CA ARG A 27 40.54 35.22 39.67
C ARG A 27 40.94 36.26 40.72
N ALA A 28 39.94 36.62 41.55
CA ALA A 28 39.97 36.91 43.00
C ALA A 28 39.70 38.39 43.41
N PRO A 29 39.25 38.68 44.67
CA PRO A 29 38.63 37.85 45.72
C PRO A 29 37.47 38.52 46.53
N SER A 30 37.02 37.82 47.61
CA SER A 30 36.36 38.32 48.85
C SER A 30 34.82 38.23 48.87
N ARG A 31 34.07 37.78 49.89
CA ARG A 31 34.28 37.64 51.35
C ARG A 31 33.24 36.67 51.97
N LYS A 32 33.57 36.06 53.11
CA LYS A 32 32.77 35.12 53.94
C LYS A 32 31.51 35.76 54.57
N THR A 33 30.43 34.98 54.74
CA THR A 33 29.71 34.87 56.03
C THR A 33 28.82 33.63 56.12
N ARG A 34 28.75 33.06 57.32
CA ARG A 34 28.06 31.82 57.74
C ARG A 34 26.94 32.21 58.71
N ARG A 35 25.71 31.71 58.55
CA ARG A 35 24.73 31.62 59.66
C ARG A 35 23.63 30.59 59.39
N ARG A 36 23.35 29.78 60.43
CA ARG A 36 22.32 28.75 60.59
C ARG A 36 20.91 29.35 60.54
N GLY A 37 19.92 28.57 60.07
CA GLY A 37 18.52 28.82 60.40
C GLY A 37 17.51 27.94 59.65
N ASN A 38 16.88 27.03 60.41
CA ASN A 38 15.57 26.42 60.25
C ASN A 38 15.23 25.47 59.10
N LYS A 39 14.85 24.26 59.55
CA LYS A 39 14.03 23.25 58.87
C LYS A 39 12.64 23.81 58.57
N THR A 40 12.21 23.67 57.33
CA THR A 40 10.79 23.57 56.97
C THR A 40 10.65 22.49 55.91
N SER A 41 9.72 21.57 56.18
CA SER A 41 9.38 20.40 55.38
C SER A 41 8.86 20.82 54.01
N LEU A 42 9.53 20.38 52.95
CA LEU A 42 9.01 20.41 51.58
C LEU A 42 8.85 18.96 51.12
N THR A 43 7.60 18.55 51.02
CA THR A 43 7.13 17.31 50.41
C THR A 43 7.70 17.21 48.99
N VAL A 44 8.57 16.23 48.75
CA VAL A 44 9.01 15.86 47.41
C VAL A 44 7.86 15.09 46.78
N VAL A 45 7.08 15.76 45.94
CA VAL A 45 6.19 15.08 45.00
C VAL A 45 7.09 14.52 43.91
N VAL A 46 7.41 13.23 44.00
CA VAL A 46 8.08 12.52 42.92
C VAL A 46 7.05 12.44 41.79
N ALA A 47 7.19 13.32 40.80
CA ALA A 47 6.49 13.15 39.54
C ALA A 47 7.01 11.85 38.92
N ALA A 48 6.17 10.81 38.95
CA ALA A 48 6.40 9.62 38.16
C ALA A 48 6.46 10.06 36.70
N THR A 49 7.66 10.06 36.12
CA THR A 49 7.82 10.11 34.67
C THR A 49 7.17 8.84 34.15
N ALA A 50 5.93 8.99 33.66
CA ALA A 50 5.32 7.97 32.82
C ALA A 50 6.33 7.68 31.70
N SER A 51 6.85 6.46 31.68
CA SER A 51 7.64 5.98 30.56
C SER A 51 6.72 5.93 29.35
N THR A 52 6.70 7.01 28.58
CA THR A 52 6.04 7.03 27.28
C THR A 52 6.77 6.01 26.43
N THR A 53 6.15 4.84 26.25
CA THR A 53 6.51 3.94 25.17
C THR A 53 6.62 4.79 23.90
N PRO A 54 7.73 4.72 23.14
CA PRO A 54 7.80 5.46 21.89
C PRO A 54 6.58 5.06 21.07
N SER A 55 5.74 6.04 20.74
CA SER A 55 4.64 5.87 19.81
C SER A 55 5.26 5.29 18.54
N VAL A 56 5.15 3.98 18.34
CA VAL A 56 5.58 3.35 17.09
C VAL A 56 4.76 4.05 16.02
N LEU A 57 5.44 4.80 15.14
CA LEU A 57 4.77 5.51 14.05
C LEU A 57 3.94 4.48 13.26
N PRO A 58 2.69 4.77 12.88
CA PRO A 58 1.83 3.79 12.21
C PRO A 58 2.47 3.10 11.00
N MET A 59 3.28 3.84 10.25
CA MET A 59 4.08 3.32 9.13
C MET A 59 5.17 2.32 9.54
N GLN A 60 5.81 2.52 10.69
CA GLN A 60 6.75 1.54 11.24
C GLN A 60 6.02 0.23 11.58
N LYS A 61 4.85 0.34 12.24
CA LYS A 61 4.04 -0.83 12.60
C LYS A 61 3.56 -1.60 11.36
N LEU A 62 3.15 -0.87 10.31
CA LEU A 62 2.81 -1.45 9.01
C LEU A 62 4.01 -2.19 8.40
N PHE A 63 5.18 -1.55 8.38
CA PHE A 63 6.40 -2.14 7.84
C PHE A 63 6.82 -3.41 8.58
N ASP A 64 6.96 -3.34 9.90
CA ASP A 64 7.40 -4.47 10.74
C ASP A 64 6.45 -5.66 10.59
N THR A 65 5.14 -5.41 10.63
CA THR A 65 4.14 -6.47 10.48
C THR A 65 4.16 -7.04 9.07
N SER A 66 4.32 -6.22 8.03
CA SER A 66 4.42 -6.71 6.65
C SER A 66 5.67 -7.57 6.46
N LYS A 67 6.80 -7.19 7.07
CA LYS A 67 8.06 -7.95 7.05
C LYS A 67 7.88 -9.34 7.67
N GLU A 68 7.16 -9.45 8.78
CA GLU A 68 6.83 -10.73 9.41
C GLU A 68 5.86 -11.57 8.54
N VAL A 69 4.75 -10.97 8.10
CA VAL A 69 3.68 -11.63 7.33
C VAL A 69 4.24 -12.22 6.02
N PHE A 70 5.14 -11.50 5.37
CA PHE A 70 5.72 -11.88 4.09
C PHE A 70 7.15 -12.45 4.19
N ALA A 71 7.64 -12.81 5.38
CA ALA A 71 9.01 -13.30 5.57
C ALA A 71 9.36 -14.47 4.64
N HIS A 72 8.40 -15.37 4.41
CA HIS A 72 8.54 -16.55 3.55
C HIS A 72 7.87 -16.39 2.19
N SER A 73 7.48 -15.18 1.82
CA SER A 73 6.78 -14.88 0.57
C SER A 73 7.54 -15.40 -0.67
N SER A 74 6.81 -16.08 -1.53
CA SER A 74 7.23 -16.62 -2.82
C SER A 74 5.98 -16.72 -3.72
N PRO A 75 6.12 -16.94 -5.03
CA PRO A 75 4.95 -17.11 -5.90
C PRO A 75 4.00 -18.19 -5.37
N GLY A 76 2.72 -17.85 -5.25
CA GLY A 76 1.69 -18.74 -4.70
C GLY A 76 1.58 -18.72 -3.16
N PHE A 77 2.42 -17.95 -2.46
CA PHE A 77 2.37 -17.87 -1.01
C PHE A 77 1.08 -17.19 -0.52
N VAL A 78 0.43 -17.84 0.44
CA VAL A 78 -0.73 -17.33 1.18
C VAL A 78 -0.33 -17.21 2.65
N PRO A 79 -0.38 -16.00 3.24
CA PRO A 79 -0.08 -15.83 4.66
C PRO A 79 -1.06 -16.61 5.57
N PRO A 80 -0.62 -17.06 6.75
CA PRO A 80 -1.51 -17.69 7.73
C PRO A 80 -2.70 -16.79 8.13
N PRO A 81 -3.88 -17.34 8.44
CA PRO A 81 -5.07 -16.55 8.73
C PRO A 81 -4.90 -15.52 9.86
N ASP A 82 -4.17 -15.85 10.92
CA ASP A 82 -3.87 -14.94 12.03
C ASP A 82 -2.98 -13.77 11.57
N ALA A 83 -2.01 -14.04 10.69
CA ALA A 83 -1.17 -13.01 10.08
C ALA A 83 -1.99 -12.08 9.17
N VAL A 84 -2.94 -12.64 8.40
CA VAL A 84 -3.90 -11.86 7.58
C VAL A 84 -4.75 -10.94 8.46
N VAL A 85 -5.30 -11.46 9.56
CA VAL A 85 -6.12 -10.67 10.50
C VAL A 85 -5.29 -9.55 11.13
N ARG A 86 -4.05 -9.83 11.53
CA ARG A 86 -3.14 -8.83 12.11
C ARG A 86 -2.84 -7.68 11.15
N LEU A 87 -2.41 -7.99 9.92
CA LEU A 87 -2.06 -6.96 8.94
C LEU A 87 -3.29 -6.16 8.50
N SER A 88 -4.42 -6.85 8.27
CA SER A 88 -5.70 -6.18 7.97
C SER A 88 -6.13 -5.26 9.12
N GLY A 89 -5.95 -5.68 10.37
CA GLY A 89 -6.26 -4.87 11.55
C GLY A 89 -5.46 -3.57 11.61
N ILE A 90 -4.17 -3.62 11.22
CA ILE A 90 -3.33 -2.41 11.11
C ILE A 90 -3.84 -1.51 10.00
N LEU A 91 -4.05 -2.06 8.80
CA LEU A 91 -4.52 -1.30 7.64
C LEU A 91 -5.88 -0.64 7.90
N ASN A 92 -6.81 -1.34 8.55
CA ASN A 92 -8.12 -0.81 8.94
C ASN A 92 -8.03 0.39 9.89
N GLY A 93 -6.96 0.50 10.68
CA GLY A 93 -6.74 1.59 11.61
C GLY A 93 -6.00 2.81 11.04
N LEU A 94 -5.46 2.71 9.81
CA LEU A 94 -4.67 3.78 9.20
C LEU A 94 -5.56 4.94 8.72
N LYS A 95 -5.06 6.15 8.93
CA LYS A 95 -5.62 7.40 8.42
C LYS A 95 -4.73 7.96 7.31
N PRO A 96 -5.25 8.85 6.43
CA PRO A 96 -4.45 9.50 5.40
C PRO A 96 -3.19 10.21 5.95
N ASP A 97 -3.29 10.89 7.08
CA ASP A 97 -2.17 11.60 7.70
C ASP A 97 -1.05 10.66 8.17
N ASP A 98 -1.41 9.44 8.61
CA ASP A 98 -0.45 8.43 9.08
C ASP A 98 0.52 7.98 7.97
N VAL A 99 0.10 8.14 6.72
CA VAL A 99 0.85 7.76 5.52
C VAL A 99 1.28 8.98 4.68
N GLY A 100 1.15 10.19 5.23
CA GLY A 100 1.58 11.44 4.58
C GLY A 100 0.72 11.86 3.39
N ILE A 101 -0.57 11.49 3.38
CA ILE A 101 -1.50 11.82 2.30
C ILE A 101 -2.48 12.91 2.73
N ASP A 102 -2.38 14.07 2.09
CA ASP A 102 -3.39 15.14 2.16
C ASP A 102 -4.36 15.04 0.98
N SER A 103 -5.66 14.93 1.24
CA SER A 103 -6.68 14.91 0.18
C SER A 103 -6.66 16.14 -0.77
N ASN A 104 -6.03 17.24 -0.36
CA ASN A 104 -5.92 18.47 -1.14
C ASN A 104 -4.74 18.51 -2.13
N VAL A 105 -3.84 17.51 -2.12
CA VAL A 105 -2.71 17.50 -3.06
C VAL A 105 -3.14 17.35 -4.51
N LYS A 106 -2.30 17.88 -5.40
CA LYS A 106 -2.54 17.96 -6.85
C LYS A 106 -2.80 16.61 -7.51
N TYR A 107 -2.42 15.50 -6.88
CA TYR A 107 -2.62 14.15 -7.41
C TYR A 107 -4.10 13.79 -7.59
N PHE A 108 -5.00 14.44 -6.86
CA PHE A 108 -6.44 14.18 -6.86
C PHE A 108 -7.24 15.16 -7.73
N LYS A 109 -6.57 16.16 -8.31
CA LYS A 109 -7.18 17.21 -9.12
C LYS A 109 -6.91 16.95 -10.60
N HIS A 110 -7.97 16.83 -11.39
CA HIS A 110 -7.86 16.76 -12.84
C HIS A 110 -8.89 17.70 -13.47
N VAL A 111 -8.42 18.60 -14.33
CA VAL A 111 -9.24 19.53 -15.11
C VAL A 111 -8.92 19.26 -16.58
N GLY A 112 -9.54 18.23 -17.15
CA GLY A 112 -9.32 17.87 -18.55
C GLY A 112 -10.49 17.05 -19.10
N PRO A 113 -10.95 17.29 -20.34
CA PRO A 113 -12.32 16.93 -20.73
C PRO A 113 -12.46 15.58 -21.46
N ARG A 114 -11.39 14.81 -21.73
CA ARG A 114 -11.46 13.75 -22.78
C ARG A 114 -10.82 12.39 -22.49
N CYS A 115 -10.15 12.19 -21.36
CA CYS A 115 -9.62 10.88 -20.98
C CYS A 115 -9.81 10.63 -19.48
N PRO A 116 -9.88 9.36 -19.03
CA PRO A 116 -9.75 9.05 -17.61
C PRO A 116 -8.48 9.74 -17.06
N PRO A 117 -8.57 10.42 -15.91
CA PRO A 117 -7.43 11.07 -15.30
C PRO A 117 -6.27 10.09 -15.08
N PRO A 118 -5.01 10.56 -15.15
CA PRO A 118 -3.88 9.72 -14.84
C PRO A 118 -3.88 9.32 -13.35
N VAL A 119 -3.53 8.06 -13.09
CA VAL A 119 -3.30 7.56 -11.72
C VAL A 119 -1.86 7.86 -11.31
N THR A 120 -1.67 8.33 -10.08
CA THR A 120 -0.35 8.51 -9.48
C THR A 120 -0.07 7.37 -8.49
N TYR A 121 1.11 6.76 -8.58
CA TYR A 121 1.55 5.72 -7.65
C TYR A 121 2.64 6.26 -6.73
N LEU A 122 2.39 6.25 -5.43
CA LEU A 122 3.30 6.68 -4.39
C LEU A 122 4.00 5.45 -3.80
N HIS A 123 5.27 5.30 -4.13
CA HIS A 123 6.08 4.13 -3.79
C HIS A 123 6.83 4.35 -2.47
N PHE A 124 6.55 3.55 -1.45
CA PHE A 124 7.24 3.65 -0.15
C PHE A 124 8.38 2.64 -0.02
N TYR A 125 8.09 1.37 -0.30
CA TYR A 125 9.04 0.29 -0.09
C TYR A 125 8.79 -0.89 -1.01
N ASP A 126 9.88 -1.56 -1.38
CA ASP A 126 9.90 -2.85 -2.02
C ASP A 126 11.13 -3.64 -1.57
N CYS A 127 10.95 -4.95 -1.55
CA CYS A 127 11.99 -5.96 -1.56
C CYS A 127 11.45 -7.19 -2.30
N PRO A 128 12.27 -8.24 -2.52
CA PRO A 128 11.80 -9.45 -3.21
C PRO A 128 10.60 -10.16 -2.54
N LYS A 129 10.31 -9.87 -1.27
CA LYS A 129 9.26 -10.52 -0.48
C LYS A 129 7.94 -9.77 -0.47
N PHE A 130 7.98 -8.44 -0.41
CA PHE A 130 6.79 -7.60 -0.41
C PHE A 130 7.10 -6.18 -0.87
N SER A 131 6.06 -5.45 -1.24
CA SER A 131 6.10 -4.01 -1.46
C SER A 131 4.83 -3.37 -0.96
N PHE A 132 4.88 -2.07 -0.67
CA PHE A 132 3.66 -1.30 -0.44
C PHE A 132 3.76 0.11 -1.01
N GLY A 133 2.60 0.57 -1.49
CA GLY A 133 2.46 1.86 -2.14
C GLY A 133 1.00 2.30 -2.19
N ILE A 134 0.79 3.57 -2.53
CA ILE A 134 -0.53 4.17 -2.58
C ILE A 134 -0.87 4.58 -4.01
N PHE A 135 -2.02 4.14 -4.51
CA PHE A 135 -2.63 4.66 -5.72
C PHE A 135 -3.48 5.88 -5.37
N CYS A 136 -3.17 6.99 -6.00
CA CYS A 136 -3.94 8.23 -5.93
C CYS A 136 -4.74 8.38 -7.22
N LEU A 137 -6.07 8.29 -7.11
CA LEU A 137 -6.99 8.33 -8.23
C LEU A 137 -7.83 9.60 -8.15
N PRO A 138 -7.75 10.52 -9.13
CA PRO A 138 -8.78 11.54 -9.31
C PRO A 138 -10.14 10.91 -9.63
N LYS A 139 -11.22 11.68 -9.48
CA LYS A 139 -12.56 11.24 -9.89
C LYS A 139 -12.55 10.77 -11.36
N SER A 140 -13.22 9.64 -11.62
CA SER A 140 -13.28 8.96 -12.92
C SER A 140 -11.98 8.33 -13.40
N ALA A 141 -10.89 8.34 -12.62
CA ALA A 141 -9.70 7.60 -12.95
C ALA A 141 -9.97 6.09 -12.84
N VAL A 142 -9.31 5.32 -13.71
CA VAL A 142 -9.50 3.88 -13.81
C VAL A 142 -8.14 3.18 -13.72
N ILE A 143 -8.04 2.17 -12.87
CA ILE A 143 -7.02 1.13 -12.99
C ILE A 143 -7.70 -0.03 -13.73
N PRO A 144 -7.33 -0.30 -15.00
CA PRO A 144 -8.03 -1.29 -15.83
C PRO A 144 -7.94 -2.70 -15.24
N LEU A 145 -8.80 -3.60 -15.70
CA LEU A 145 -8.84 -4.98 -15.23
C LEU A 145 -7.48 -5.66 -15.44
N HIS A 146 -6.90 -6.15 -14.35
CA HIS A 146 -5.59 -6.78 -14.33
C HIS A 146 -5.51 -7.89 -13.29
N ASN A 147 -4.54 -8.81 -13.43
CA ASN A 147 -4.29 -9.90 -12.48
C ASN A 147 -3.11 -9.62 -11.54
N HIS A 148 -2.97 -10.47 -10.52
CA HIS A 148 -1.84 -10.47 -9.59
C HIS A 148 -1.25 -11.90 -9.47
N PRO A 149 -0.46 -12.36 -10.47
CA PRO A 149 -0.09 -13.77 -10.60
C PRO A 149 0.80 -14.25 -9.45
N GLY A 150 0.29 -15.20 -8.66
CA GLY A 150 1.02 -15.79 -7.54
C GLY A 150 1.18 -14.85 -6.34
N MET A 151 0.39 -13.79 -6.23
CA MET A 151 0.52 -12.77 -5.20
C MET A 151 -0.66 -12.81 -4.22
N THR A 152 -0.37 -12.46 -2.96
CA THR A 152 -1.40 -12.03 -1.99
C THR A 152 -1.32 -10.51 -1.87
N VAL A 153 -2.46 -9.82 -1.95
CA VAL A 153 -2.54 -8.35 -1.86
C VAL A 153 -3.58 -7.95 -0.82
N PHE A 154 -3.16 -7.06 0.08
CA PHE A 154 -4.01 -6.36 1.03
C PHE A 154 -4.25 -4.96 0.50
N SER A 155 -5.52 -4.60 0.29
CA SER A 155 -5.92 -3.32 -0.29
C SER A 155 -6.85 -2.57 0.65
N LYS A 156 -6.51 -1.31 0.97
CA LYS A 156 -7.28 -0.45 1.87
C LYS A 156 -7.52 0.92 1.25
N ILE A 157 -8.80 1.29 1.11
CA ILE A 157 -9.20 2.66 0.79
C ILE A 157 -9.00 3.52 2.04
N LEU A 158 -8.15 4.55 1.92
CA LEU A 158 -7.82 5.49 2.99
C LEU A 158 -8.80 6.66 3.05
N PHE A 159 -9.28 7.11 1.88
CA PHE A 159 -10.34 8.10 1.77
C PHE A 159 -11.02 8.01 0.39
N GLY A 160 -12.21 8.61 0.27
CA GLY A 160 -12.98 8.64 -0.95
C GLY A 160 -13.72 7.32 -1.21
N SER A 161 -14.21 7.17 -2.44
CA SER A 161 -14.98 6.00 -2.86
C SER A 161 -14.66 5.58 -4.28
N MET A 162 -14.78 4.29 -4.53
CA MET A 162 -14.56 3.69 -5.84
C MET A 162 -15.46 2.48 -6.05
N HIS A 163 -15.70 2.18 -7.31
CA HIS A 163 -16.27 0.92 -7.74
C HIS A 163 -15.16 -0.11 -7.92
N LEU A 164 -15.27 -1.24 -7.22
CA LEU A 164 -14.39 -2.40 -7.33
C LEU A 164 -15.18 -3.52 -8.02
N LYS A 165 -14.70 -3.91 -9.20
CA LYS A 165 -15.17 -5.11 -9.88
C LYS A 165 -14.02 -6.12 -9.92
N SER A 166 -14.24 -7.32 -9.41
CA SER A 166 -13.23 -8.36 -9.29
C SER A 166 -13.73 -9.74 -9.68
N TYR A 167 -12.80 -10.61 -10.05
CA TYR A 167 -13.04 -11.96 -10.53
C TYR A 167 -11.96 -12.92 -10.04
N ASP A 168 -12.34 -14.19 -10.00
CA ASP A 168 -11.41 -15.30 -9.96
C ASP A 168 -11.65 -16.19 -11.19
N TRP A 169 -10.61 -16.86 -11.66
CA TRP A 169 -10.76 -17.80 -12.78
C TRP A 169 -11.75 -18.90 -12.44
N ALA A 170 -12.69 -19.17 -13.35
CA ALA A 170 -13.68 -20.23 -13.14
C ALA A 170 -12.97 -21.60 -13.08
N LYS A 171 -13.42 -22.47 -12.17
CA LYS A 171 -12.93 -23.85 -12.04
C LYS A 171 -13.76 -24.86 -12.83
N SER A 172 -14.97 -24.47 -13.22
CA SER A 172 -15.93 -25.27 -14.00
C SER A 172 -16.90 -24.37 -14.76
N SER A 173 -17.44 -24.88 -15.88
CA SER A 173 -18.52 -24.23 -16.62
C SER A 173 -19.84 -24.28 -15.84
N PRO A 174 -20.70 -23.23 -15.89
CA PRO A 174 -22.01 -23.24 -15.25
C PRO A 174 -23.10 -23.98 -16.04
N ASP A 175 -22.95 -24.10 -17.37
CA ASP A 175 -24.03 -24.54 -18.27
C ASP A 175 -23.84 -25.96 -18.84
N SER A 176 -22.74 -26.65 -18.51
CA SER A 176 -22.42 -27.94 -19.13
C SER A 176 -21.47 -28.78 -18.28
N ASN A 177 -21.49 -30.11 -18.51
CA ASN A 177 -20.37 -31.00 -18.17
C ASN A 177 -19.12 -30.73 -19.06
N ASP A 178 -19.15 -29.68 -19.87
CA ASP A 178 -18.05 -29.28 -20.74
C ASP A 178 -17.01 -28.52 -19.92
N THR A 179 -15.75 -28.93 -20.07
CA THR A 179 -14.63 -28.38 -19.32
C THR A 179 -13.97 -27.19 -20.02
N ALA A 180 -14.52 -26.75 -21.16
CA ALA A 180 -13.97 -25.65 -21.94
C ALA A 180 -14.12 -24.31 -21.19
N LEU A 181 -13.08 -23.98 -20.40
CA LEU A 181 -12.95 -22.71 -19.69
C LEU A 181 -12.30 -21.61 -20.54
N GLU A 182 -11.97 -21.92 -21.80
CA GLU A 182 -11.36 -21.02 -22.76
C GLU A 182 -12.14 -21.05 -24.06
N SER A 183 -12.39 -19.88 -24.62
CA SER A 183 -13.00 -19.70 -25.93
C SER A 183 -11.98 -19.88 -27.05
N SER A 184 -12.46 -20.11 -28.27
CA SER A 184 -11.61 -20.27 -29.46
C SER A 184 -10.77 -19.04 -29.79
N ASP A 185 -11.16 -17.86 -29.31
CA ASP A 185 -10.43 -16.61 -29.50
C ASP A 185 -9.48 -16.25 -28.33
N GLY A 186 -9.29 -17.19 -27.39
CA GLY A 186 -8.35 -17.09 -26.27
C GLY A 186 -8.87 -16.32 -25.06
N ALA A 187 -10.18 -16.06 -24.95
CA ALA A 187 -10.76 -15.52 -23.74
C ALA A 187 -10.98 -16.64 -22.71
N ARG A 188 -10.75 -16.36 -21.44
CA ARG A 188 -10.89 -17.32 -20.35
C ARG A 188 -12.07 -16.96 -19.45
N LEU A 189 -12.83 -17.97 -19.03
CA LEU A 189 -13.99 -17.81 -18.18
C LEU A 189 -13.57 -17.42 -16.76
N ALA A 190 -14.18 -16.35 -16.24
CA ALA A 190 -13.97 -15.89 -14.88
C ALA A 190 -15.31 -15.72 -14.16
N LYS A 191 -15.30 -15.98 -12.86
CA LYS A 191 -16.45 -15.81 -11.99
C LYS A 191 -16.33 -14.47 -11.27
N VAL A 192 -17.40 -13.67 -11.28
CA VAL A 192 -17.49 -12.43 -10.51
C VAL A 192 -17.35 -12.76 -9.02
N ASN A 193 -16.39 -12.10 -8.37
CA ASN A 193 -16.19 -12.18 -6.92
C ASN A 193 -16.74 -10.93 -6.21
N THR A 194 -16.60 -9.76 -6.81
CA THR A 194 -17.12 -8.50 -6.23
C THR A 194 -17.54 -7.59 -7.36
N ASP A 195 -18.68 -6.94 -7.20
CA ASP A 195 -19.15 -5.86 -8.07
C ASP A 195 -19.91 -4.84 -7.22
N ALA A 196 -19.16 -3.94 -6.57
CA ALA A 196 -19.72 -3.06 -5.56
C ALA A 196 -18.89 -1.79 -5.35
N VAL A 197 -19.51 -0.81 -4.69
CA VAL A 197 -18.86 0.43 -4.25
C VAL A 197 -18.23 0.23 -2.87
N PHE A 198 -16.97 0.64 -2.75
CA PHE A 198 -16.21 0.64 -1.50
C PHE A 198 -15.76 2.05 -1.17
N ASP A 199 -15.67 2.35 0.13
CA ASP A 199 -15.17 3.62 0.64
C ASP A 199 -14.21 3.43 1.83
N ALA A 200 -13.84 4.53 2.47
CA ALA A 200 -12.91 4.52 3.60
C ALA A 200 -13.42 3.74 4.83
N SER A 201 -14.72 3.52 4.96
CA SER A 201 -15.31 2.73 6.06
C SER A 201 -15.23 1.22 5.81
N SER A 202 -15.07 0.80 4.55
CA SER A 202 -14.90 -0.60 4.19
C SER A 202 -13.66 -1.21 4.83
N LYS A 203 -13.75 -2.48 5.25
CA LYS A 203 -12.59 -3.23 5.74
C LYS A 203 -11.58 -3.46 4.60
N THR A 204 -10.32 -3.68 4.96
CA THR A 204 -9.27 -4.13 4.04
C THR A 204 -9.75 -5.33 3.24
N VAL A 205 -9.64 -5.22 1.92
CA VAL A 205 -9.88 -6.32 0.97
C VAL A 205 -8.58 -7.12 0.87
N VAL A 206 -8.69 -8.44 0.86
CA VAL A 206 -7.54 -9.34 0.68
C VAL A 206 -7.84 -10.26 -0.48
N LEU A 207 -6.98 -10.22 -1.50
CA LEU A 207 -6.99 -11.16 -2.62
C LEU A 207 -5.78 -12.10 -2.52
N TYR A 208 -5.95 -13.28 -3.06
CA TYR A 208 -5.00 -14.38 -3.04
C TYR A 208 -4.68 -14.83 -4.48
N PRO A 209 -3.69 -15.72 -4.68
CA PRO A 209 -3.32 -16.18 -6.02
C PRO A 209 -4.47 -16.79 -6.84
N GLU A 210 -5.43 -17.47 -6.19
CA GLU A 210 -6.52 -18.19 -6.86
C GLU A 210 -7.92 -17.90 -6.29
N ASN A 211 -8.05 -16.90 -5.42
CA ASN A 211 -9.33 -16.56 -4.79
C ASN A 211 -9.34 -15.12 -4.26
N GLY A 212 -10.53 -14.60 -3.97
CA GLY A 212 -10.70 -13.28 -3.35
C GLY A 212 -10.61 -12.13 -4.36
N GLY A 213 -10.76 -12.41 -5.65
CA GLY A 213 -10.75 -11.41 -6.71
C GLY A 213 -9.34 -11.09 -7.20
N ASN A 214 -8.58 -12.13 -7.58
CA ASN A 214 -7.21 -11.95 -8.09
C ASN A 214 -7.16 -11.01 -9.31
N LEU A 215 -8.22 -11.04 -10.12
CA LEU A 215 -8.41 -10.09 -11.20
C LEU A 215 -9.32 -8.97 -10.73
N HIS A 216 -8.91 -7.71 -10.89
CA HIS A 216 -9.80 -6.61 -10.54
C HIS A 216 -9.53 -5.34 -11.35
N CYS A 217 -10.54 -4.47 -11.37
CA CYS A 217 -10.42 -3.09 -11.81
C CYS A 217 -10.95 -2.14 -10.74
N PHE A 218 -10.42 -0.92 -10.76
CA PHE A 218 -10.91 0.17 -9.91
C PHE A 218 -11.41 1.31 -10.78
N THR A 219 -12.59 1.84 -10.46
CA THR A 219 -13.11 3.08 -11.03
C THR A 219 -13.43 4.07 -9.92
N ALA A 220 -12.67 5.16 -9.85
CA ALA A 220 -12.84 6.16 -8.80
C ALA A 220 -14.15 6.96 -8.98
N LEU A 221 -15.03 6.93 -7.97
CA LEU A 221 -16.29 7.69 -7.98
C LEU A 221 -16.10 9.11 -7.41
N THR A 222 -15.23 9.21 -6.41
CA THR A 222 -14.65 10.46 -5.91
C THR A 222 -13.14 10.38 -6.05
N PRO A 223 -12.39 11.49 -5.85
CA PRO A 223 -10.97 11.34 -5.60
C PRO A 223 -10.76 10.41 -4.41
N CYS A 224 -9.86 9.45 -4.54
CA CYS A 224 -9.62 8.42 -3.53
C CYS A 224 -8.15 7.97 -3.53
N ALA A 225 -7.71 7.51 -2.36
CA ALA A 225 -6.39 6.91 -2.17
C ALA A 225 -6.55 5.46 -1.69
N VAL A 226 -5.83 4.55 -2.34
CA VAL A 226 -5.81 3.13 -2.00
C VAL A 226 -4.40 2.70 -1.67
N LEU A 227 -4.21 2.20 -0.46
CA LEU A 227 -2.96 1.60 -0.01
C LEU A 227 -2.98 0.11 -0.30
N ASP A 228 -2.00 -0.35 -1.08
CA ASP A 228 -1.77 -1.76 -1.33
C ASP A 228 -0.48 -2.22 -0.63
N VAL A 229 -0.57 -3.35 0.07
CA VAL A 229 0.57 -4.15 0.53
C VAL A 229 0.50 -5.49 -0.18
N LEU A 230 1.52 -5.84 -0.94
CA LEU A 230 1.51 -7.03 -1.77
C LEU A 230 2.78 -7.87 -1.61
N GLY A 231 2.64 -9.18 -1.74
CA GLY A 231 3.76 -10.11 -1.61
C GLY A 231 3.53 -11.42 -2.37
N PRO A 232 4.54 -11.89 -3.15
CA PRO A 232 5.70 -11.13 -3.61
C PRO A 232 5.29 -10.01 -4.59
N PRO A 233 6.16 -9.03 -4.90
CA PRO A 233 5.88 -8.07 -5.95
C PRO A 233 5.92 -8.70 -7.35
N TYR A 234 5.31 -7.98 -8.30
CA TYR A 234 5.46 -8.24 -9.72
C TYR A 234 6.94 -8.34 -10.09
N ASN A 235 7.28 -9.33 -10.90
CA ASN A 235 8.62 -9.51 -11.46
C ASN A 235 8.50 -10.14 -12.85
N PRO A 236 8.71 -9.36 -13.93
CA PRO A 236 8.68 -9.86 -15.30
C PRO A 236 9.67 -11.02 -15.52
N ASP A 237 10.85 -10.93 -14.91
CA ASP A 237 11.91 -11.94 -15.08
C ASP A 237 11.52 -13.31 -14.51
N ASP A 238 10.56 -13.35 -13.59
CA ASP A 238 10.01 -14.57 -13.00
C ASP A 238 8.61 -14.90 -13.55
N GLY A 239 8.17 -14.27 -14.65
CA GLY A 239 6.84 -14.48 -15.23
C GLY A 239 5.68 -13.93 -14.40
N ARG A 240 5.94 -13.03 -13.44
CA ARG A 240 4.92 -12.33 -12.64
C ARG A 240 4.67 -10.94 -13.20
N ASP A 241 4.31 -10.88 -14.47
CA ASP A 241 3.87 -9.64 -15.10
C ASP A 241 2.43 -9.30 -14.74
N CYS A 242 2.12 -8.01 -14.77
CA CYS A 242 0.75 -7.53 -14.65
C CYS A 242 0.10 -7.62 -16.03
N THR A 243 -0.81 -8.57 -16.20
CA THR A 243 -1.56 -8.77 -17.44
C THR A 243 -2.89 -8.04 -17.36
N TYR A 244 -3.31 -7.43 -18.46
CA TYR A 244 -4.55 -6.66 -18.55
C TYR A 244 -5.59 -7.39 -19.39
N TYR A 245 -6.87 -7.19 -19.08
CA TYR A 245 -7.96 -7.93 -19.70
C TYR A 245 -9.10 -7.00 -20.12
N ASN A 246 -9.76 -7.35 -21.23
CA ASN A 246 -11.09 -6.86 -21.56
C ASN A 246 -12.14 -7.88 -21.12
N GLU A 247 -13.26 -7.36 -20.63
CA GLU A 247 -14.43 -8.15 -20.26
C GLU A 247 -15.42 -8.23 -21.42
N SER A 248 -16.00 -9.41 -21.64
CA SER A 248 -17.21 -9.59 -22.44
C SER A 248 -18.21 -10.49 -21.72
N VAL A 249 -19.49 -10.32 -22.06
CA VAL A 249 -20.61 -10.99 -21.38
C VAL A 249 -20.57 -12.50 -21.64
N TYR A 250 -20.75 -13.29 -20.59
CA TYR A 250 -21.07 -14.72 -20.71
C TYR A 250 -22.58 -14.87 -20.90
N ALA A 251 -23.01 -15.31 -22.09
CA ALA A 251 -24.42 -15.60 -22.35
C ALA A 251 -24.76 -17.01 -21.86
N SER A 252 -25.36 -17.12 -20.66
CA SER A 252 -25.86 -18.42 -20.17
C SER A 252 -27.13 -18.83 -20.91
N SER A 253 -27.19 -20.08 -21.33
CA SER A 253 -28.36 -20.72 -21.94
C SER A 253 -29.44 -21.08 -20.91
N SER A 254 -29.07 -21.14 -19.62
CA SER A 254 -29.91 -21.58 -18.51
C SER A 254 -30.64 -20.45 -17.78
N GLY A 255 -30.47 -19.19 -18.22
CA GLY A 255 -30.98 -18.02 -17.49
C GLY A 255 -30.28 -17.78 -16.14
N GLY A 256 -29.06 -18.31 -15.96
CA GLY A 256 -28.30 -18.19 -14.72
C GLY A 256 -27.60 -16.83 -14.60
N ASP A 257 -27.75 -16.21 -13.42
CA ASP A 257 -27.24 -14.92 -12.93
C ASP A 257 -25.93 -14.39 -13.56
N GLU A 258 -25.78 -13.05 -13.54
CA GLU A 258 -24.65 -12.17 -13.91
C GLU A 258 -23.29 -12.48 -13.22
N LYS A 259 -22.98 -13.75 -12.97
CA LYS A 259 -21.89 -14.25 -12.14
C LYS A 259 -20.65 -14.64 -12.92
N TYR A 260 -20.68 -14.62 -14.25
CA TYR A 260 -19.55 -15.02 -15.10
C TYR A 260 -19.32 -14.04 -16.24
N SER A 261 -18.06 -13.89 -16.62
CA SER A 261 -17.63 -13.09 -17.77
C SER A 261 -16.47 -13.79 -18.48
N TRP A 262 -16.34 -13.54 -19.78
CA TRP A 262 -15.16 -13.90 -20.55
C TRP A 262 -14.12 -12.80 -20.42
N LEU A 263 -12.90 -13.14 -20.02
CA LEU A 263 -11.79 -12.20 -19.90
C LEU A 263 -10.73 -12.52 -20.95
N LYS A 264 -10.44 -11.55 -21.82
CA LYS A 264 -9.46 -11.69 -22.88
C LYS A 264 -8.27 -10.79 -22.62
N GLU A 265 -7.06 -11.36 -22.66
CA GLU A 265 -5.84 -10.60 -22.51
C GLU A 265 -5.70 -9.52 -23.59
N ILE A 266 -5.26 -8.33 -23.20
CA ILE A 266 -5.04 -7.19 -24.08
C ILE A 266 -3.70 -6.51 -23.83
N ARG A 267 -3.18 -5.87 -24.87
CA ARG A 267 -2.12 -4.87 -24.71
C ARG A 267 -2.73 -3.60 -24.15
N THR A 268 -2.22 -3.13 -23.01
CA THR A 268 -2.66 -1.87 -22.41
C THR A 268 -1.75 -0.70 -22.78
N THR A 269 -2.33 0.49 -22.89
CA THR A 269 -1.59 1.76 -22.90
C THR A 269 -1.60 2.44 -21.54
N PHE A 270 -2.21 1.81 -20.54
CA PHE A 270 -2.30 2.33 -19.18
C PHE A 270 -0.90 2.56 -18.60
N LYS A 271 -0.70 3.77 -18.08
CA LYS A 271 0.54 4.18 -17.44
C LYS A 271 0.20 4.98 -16.20
N MET A 272 1.01 4.80 -15.18
CA MET A 272 0.90 5.55 -13.93
C MET A 272 2.13 6.42 -13.73
N LYS A 273 1.92 7.55 -13.07
CA LYS A 273 3.03 8.40 -12.64
C LYS A 273 3.57 7.88 -11.30
N GLY A 274 4.76 7.28 -11.30
CA GLY A 274 5.44 6.86 -10.09
C GLY A 274 6.13 8.02 -9.37
N ILE A 275 5.96 8.12 -8.05
CA ILE A 275 6.67 9.05 -7.17
C ILE A 275 7.25 8.22 -6.02
N LYS A 276 8.56 8.34 -5.78
CA LYS A 276 9.18 7.71 -4.61
C LYS A 276 8.95 8.58 -3.39
N MET A 277 8.32 8.00 -2.36
CA MET A 277 8.06 8.68 -1.10
C MET A 277 9.27 8.61 -0.16
N PRO A 278 9.45 9.60 0.73
CA PRO A 278 10.43 9.48 1.80
C PRO A 278 10.09 8.28 2.70
N ARG A 279 11.12 7.62 3.21
CA ARG A 279 10.97 6.52 4.16
C ARG A 279 10.97 7.10 5.56
N GLU A 280 9.78 7.23 6.13
CA GLU A 280 9.57 7.66 7.52
C GLU A 280 9.44 6.46 8.47
N PHE A 281 10.18 5.39 8.17
CA PHE A 281 10.29 4.15 8.94
C PHE A 281 11.67 3.52 8.72
N ILE A 282 12.10 2.75 9.70
CA ILE A 282 13.37 2.02 9.77
C ILE A 282 13.17 0.63 9.15
N ILE A 283 14.13 0.18 8.33
CA ILE A 283 14.09 -1.07 7.54
C ILE A 283 14.95 -2.15 8.17
#